data_AF-A0A6A5QNM8-F1
#
_entry.id   AF-A0A6A5QNM8-F1
#
_cell.length_a   1.000
_cell.length_b   1.000
_cell.length_c   1.000
_cell.angle_alpha   90.00
_cell.angle_beta   90.00
_cell.angle_gamma   90.00
#
_symmetry.space_group_name_H-M   'P 1'
#
loop_
_entity.id
_entity.type
_entity.pdbx_description
1 polymer ?
#
loop_
_entity_poly.entity_id
_entity_poly.type
_entity_poly.pdbx_seq_one_letter_code
_entity_poly.pdbx_strand_id
1 'polypeptide(L)'
;MARPSITGFDPKKLAAASANSTTGDPWARREQWRYTGPFTRFQRFKGAFPGLGIATVAFSAYLAAEHFGLLQDDGGHHDETA
;
A
#
# COMPACT_ATOMS: atom_id res chain seq x y z
N MET A 1 43.72 9.69 -3.29
CA MET A 1 42.99 10.48 -4.31
C MET A 1 42.42 9.50 -5.34
N ALA A 2 41.14 9.60 -5.69
CA ALA A 2 40.56 8.76 -6.72
C ALA A 2 41.19 9.10 -8.08
N ARG A 3 41.59 8.08 -8.86
CA ARG A 3 42.14 8.27 -10.20
C ARG A 3 41.09 8.93 -11.11
N PRO A 4 41.45 9.96 -11.91
CA PRO A 4 40.56 10.51 -12.92
C PRO A 4 40.13 9.42 -13.91
N SER A 5 38.87 9.47 -14.38
CA SER A 5 38.41 8.49 -15.37
C SER A 5 39.11 8.73 -16.72
N ILE A 6 39.63 7.66 -17.33
CA ILE A 6 40.30 7.71 -18.63
C ILE A 6 39.33 8.08 -19.76
N THR A 7 38.04 7.81 -19.57
CA THR A 7 36.99 8.04 -20.55
C THR A 7 36.35 9.43 -20.46
N GLY A 8 36.76 10.26 -19.48
CA GLY A 8 36.11 11.54 -19.21
C GLY A 8 34.70 11.42 -18.62
N PHE A 9 34.26 10.20 -18.31
CA PHE A 9 32.99 9.94 -17.66
C PHE A 9 33.02 10.43 -16.21
N ASP A 10 32.12 11.35 -15.87
CA ASP A 10 31.94 11.89 -14.53
C ASP A 10 30.56 11.48 -13.99
N PRO A 11 30.50 10.53 -13.03
CA PRO A 11 29.24 10.05 -12.48
C PRO A 11 28.47 11.15 -11.74
N LYS A 12 29.13 12.18 -11.19
CA LYS A 12 28.45 13.28 -10.49
C LYS A 12 27.74 14.19 -11.48
N LYS A 13 28.33 14.45 -12.65
CA LYS A 13 27.67 15.19 -13.74
C LYS A 13 26.50 14.41 -14.32
N LEU A 14 26.64 13.10 -14.50
CA LEU A 14 25.53 12.26 -14.94
C LEU A 14 24.36 12.33 -13.94
N ALA A 15 24.64 12.18 -12.65
CA ALA A 15 23.62 12.26 -11.61
C ALA A 15 22.88 13.62 -11.62
N ALA A 16 23.62 14.72 -11.73
CA ALA A 16 23.05 16.07 -11.83
C ALA A 16 22.19 16.26 -13.09
N ALA A 17 22.60 15.70 -14.24
CA ALA A 17 21.81 15.74 -15.47
C ALA A 17 20.57 14.83 -15.41
N SER A 18 20.66 13.69 -14.71
CA SER A 18 19.56 12.74 -14.56
C SER A 18 18.44 13.22 -13.63
N ALA A 19 18.70 14.23 -12.80
CA ALA A 19 17.68 14.80 -11.90
C ALA A 19 16.48 15.39 -12.65
N ASN A 20 16.66 15.80 -13.91
CA ASN A 20 15.61 16.34 -14.79
C ASN A 20 15.20 15.38 -15.92
N SER A 21 15.52 14.07 -15.82
CA SER A 21 15.54 13.14 -16.95
C SER A 21 14.21 12.87 -17.66
N THR A 22 13.09 13.34 -17.14
CA THR A 22 11.76 13.12 -17.74
C THR A 22 11.30 14.27 -18.63
N THR A 23 11.96 15.43 -18.58
CA THR A 23 11.58 16.58 -19.40
C THR A 23 12.08 16.36 -20.82
N GLY A 24 11.16 16.01 -21.73
CA GLY A 24 11.47 15.82 -23.16
C GLY A 24 11.87 14.38 -23.53
N ASP A 25 11.52 13.38 -22.72
CA ASP A 25 11.74 11.98 -23.10
C ASP A 25 10.93 11.62 -24.37
N PRO A 26 11.58 11.22 -25.48
CA PRO A 26 10.91 10.84 -26.73
C PRO A 26 10.03 9.58 -26.58
N TRP A 27 10.24 8.79 -25.54
CA TRP A 27 9.49 7.56 -25.27
C TRP A 27 8.39 7.72 -24.23
N ALA A 28 8.18 8.91 -23.67
CA ALA A 28 7.22 9.14 -22.60
C ALA A 28 5.81 8.65 -22.96
N ARG A 29 5.39 8.85 -24.22
CA ARG A 29 4.11 8.35 -24.73
C ARG A 29 4.04 6.82 -24.76
N ARG A 30 5.15 6.15 -25.11
CA ARG A 30 5.24 4.68 -25.11
C ARG A 30 5.28 4.14 -23.68
N GLU A 31 5.86 4.85 -22.73
CA GLU A 31 5.89 4.41 -21.33
C GLU A 31 4.57 4.68 -20.57
N GLN A 32 3.72 5.53 -21.12
CA GLN A 32 2.51 6.02 -20.46
C GLN A 32 1.57 4.88 -20.00
N TRP A 33 1.41 3.81 -20.79
CA TRP A 33 0.54 2.68 -20.42
C TRP A 33 0.92 2.00 -19.10
N ARG A 34 2.20 2.07 -18.68
CA ARG A 34 2.68 1.45 -17.44
C ARG A 34 2.18 2.17 -16.19
N TYR A 35 1.74 3.42 -16.35
CA TYR A 35 1.38 4.30 -15.24
C TYR A 35 -0.04 4.86 -15.35
N THR A 36 -0.81 4.45 -16.35
CA THR A 36 -2.21 4.85 -16.53
C THR A 36 -3.19 3.71 -16.25
N GLY A 37 -4.47 4.05 -16.11
CA GLY A 37 -5.56 3.10 -15.90
C GLY A 37 -5.37 2.23 -14.65
N PRO A 38 -5.38 0.89 -14.77
CA PRO A 38 -5.28 -0.02 -13.62
C PRO A 38 -3.91 -0.01 -12.94
N PHE A 39 -2.87 0.57 -13.56
CA PHE A 39 -1.50 0.55 -13.05
C PHE A 39 -1.08 1.82 -12.30
N THR A 40 -2.00 2.76 -12.09
CA THR A 40 -1.75 3.98 -11.32
C THR A 40 -1.39 3.63 -9.86
N ARG A 41 -0.64 4.52 -9.20
CA ARG A 41 -0.24 4.33 -7.79
C ARG A 41 -1.44 4.06 -6.88
N PHE A 42 -2.52 4.81 -7.08
CA PHE A 42 -3.74 4.67 -6.28
C PHE A 42 -4.43 3.33 -6.51
N GLN A 43 -4.55 2.88 -7.76
CA GLN A 43 -5.23 1.62 -8.06
C GLN A 43 -4.52 0.40 -7.44
N ARG A 44 -3.18 0.44 -7.32
CA ARG A 44 -2.40 -0.60 -6.63
C ARG A 44 -2.78 -0.75 -5.15
N PHE A 45 -3.16 0.35 -4.49
CA PHE A 45 -3.56 0.34 -3.09
C PHE A 45 -5.04 -0.03 -2.86
N LYS A 46 -5.91 0.09 -3.88
CA LYS A 46 -7.34 -0.25 -3.74
C LYS A 46 -7.57 -1.70 -3.31
N GLY A 47 -6.65 -2.60 -3.64
CA GLY A 47 -6.71 -4.01 -3.25
C GLY A 47 -5.86 -4.38 -2.02
N ALA A 48 -5.27 -3.40 -1.31
CA ALA A 48 -4.36 -3.70 -0.21
C ALA A 48 -5.06 -4.33 1.02
N PHE A 49 -6.35 -4.03 1.22
CA PHE A 49 -7.14 -4.53 2.34
C PHE A 49 -8.51 -5.04 1.88
N PRO A 50 -8.55 -6.18 1.16
CA PRO A 50 -9.82 -6.78 0.78
C PRO A 50 -10.58 -7.19 2.04
N GLY A 51 -11.84 -6.75 2.17
CA GLY A 51 -12.70 -7.14 3.28
C GLY A 51 -12.59 -6.30 4.55
N LEU A 52 -11.69 -5.31 4.64
CA LEU A 52 -11.59 -4.44 5.82
C LEU A 52 -12.91 -3.72 6.12
N GLY A 53 -13.65 -3.28 5.11
CA GLY A 53 -14.97 -2.68 5.32
C GLY A 53 -15.97 -3.64 5.96
N ILE A 54 -16.01 -4.89 5.51
CA ILE A 54 -16.92 -5.92 6.05
C ILE A 54 -16.51 -6.27 7.49
N ALA A 55 -15.21 -6.47 7.72
CA ALA A 55 -14.68 -6.78 9.04
C ALA A 55 -15.00 -5.67 10.06
N THR A 56 -14.81 -4.40 9.68
CA THR A 56 -15.14 -3.26 10.55
C THR A 56 -16.63 -3.23 10.89
N VAL A 57 -17.50 -3.47 9.91
CA VAL A 57 -18.96 -3.50 10.16
C VAL A 57 -19.32 -4.66 11.09
N ALA A 58 -18.85 -5.87 10.80
CA ALA A 58 -19.12 -7.04 11.62
C ALA A 58 -18.61 -6.87 13.06
N PHE A 59 -17.39 -6.34 13.21
CA PHE A 59 -16.81 -6.03 14.51
C PHE A 59 -17.62 -4.97 15.26
N SER A 60 -18.02 -3.89 14.60
CA SER A 60 -18.87 -2.87 15.23
C SER A 60 -20.24 -3.40 15.65
N ALA A 61 -20.84 -4.30 14.86
CA ALA A 61 -22.12 -4.93 15.18
C ALA A 61 -21.98 -5.85 16.40
N TYR A 62 -20.89 -6.62 16.47
CA TYR A 62 -20.56 -7.45 17.63
C TYR A 62 -20.38 -6.60 18.91
N LEU A 63 -19.58 -5.53 18.85
CA LEU A 63 -19.39 -4.62 19.99
C LEU A 63 -20.69 -3.97 20.44
N ALA A 64 -21.53 -3.52 19.50
CA ALA A 64 -22.84 -2.95 19.83
C ALA A 64 -23.74 -4.00 20.49
N ALA A 65 -23.78 -5.22 19.95
CA ALA A 65 -24.57 -6.30 20.53
C ALA A 65 -24.08 -6.67 21.95
N GLU A 66 -22.78 -6.66 22.20
CA GLU A 66 -22.22 -6.89 23.55
C GLU A 66 -22.55 -5.71 24.48
N HIS A 67 -22.40 -4.47 24.00
CA HIS A 67 -22.67 -3.26 24.77
C HIS A 67 -24.14 -3.11 25.17
N PHE A 68 -25.07 -3.49 24.29
CA PHE A 68 -26.51 -3.47 24.55
C PHE A 68 -27.04 -4.77 25.19
N GLY A 69 -26.16 -5.72 25.53
CA GLY A 69 -26.55 -6.98 26.16
C GLY A 69 -27.36 -7.93 25.28
N LEU A 70 -27.36 -7.73 23.95
CA LEU A 70 -28.12 -8.51 22.98
C LEU A 70 -27.52 -9.91 22.71
N LEU A 71 -26.30 -10.17 23.22
CA LEU A 71 -25.58 -11.43 23.11
C LEU A 71 -25.65 -12.30 24.38
N GLN A 72 -26.38 -11.89 25.42
CA GLN A 72 -26.62 -12.73 26.59
C GLN A 72 -27.74 -13.73 26.29
N ASP A 73 -27.37 -14.99 26.08
CA ASP A 73 -28.24 -16.16 26.29
C ASP A 73 -27.64 -17.00 27.43
N ASP A 74 -28.52 -17.40 28.35
CA ASP A 74 -28.27 -18.12 29.61
C ASP A 74 -27.67 -19.53 29.40
N GLY A 75 -26.39 -19.64 29.03
CA GLY A 75 -25.78 -20.92 28.59
C GLY A 75 -24.52 -21.39 29.31
N GLY A 76 -24.17 -20.84 30.47
CA GLY A 76 -22.86 -21.06 31.13
C GLY A 76 -22.90 -21.63 32.55
N HIS A 77 -23.67 -22.69 32.82
CA HIS A 77 -23.55 -23.48 34.07
C HIS A 77 -22.84 -24.81 33.78
N HIS A 78 -21.51 -24.77 33.66
CA HIS A 78 -20.66 -25.96 33.84
C HIS A 78 -19.39 -25.50 34.56
N ASP A 79 -19.50 -25.34 35.88
CA ASP A 79 -18.36 -25.30 36.78
C ASP A 79 -18.09 -26.74 37.24
N GLU A 80 -17.04 -27.32 36.68
CA GLU A 80 -16.43 -28.56 37.12
C GLU A 80 -15.34 -28.19 38.12
N THR A 81 -15.57 -28.32 39.44
CA THR A 81 -14.52 -28.50 40.45
C THR A 81 -15.07 -29.07 41.79
N ALA A 82 -14.43 -30.17 42.23
CA ALA A 82 -14.26 -30.71 43.60
C ALA A 82 -15.47 -31.16 44.44
#